data_AF-A0A2E8M8E9-F1
#
_entry.id   AF-A0A2E8M8E9-F1
#
_cell.length_a   1.000
_cell.length_b   1.000
_cell.length_c   1.000
_cell.angle_alpha   90.00
_cell.angle_beta   90.00
_cell.angle_gamma   90.00
#
_symmetry.space_group_name_H-M   'P 1'
#
loop_
_entity.id
_entity.type
_entity.pdbx_description
1 polymer ?
#
loop_
_entity_poly.entity_id
_entity_poly.type
_entity_poly.pdbx_seq_one_letter_code
_entity_poly.pdbx_strand_id
1 'polypeptide(L)'
;MFTTPEGYTKVPIAAGTSGGPTLTAISATLLNGLEHSSGATIVANFAADQQNVTVSGATWTANQWTAVPYLAYLTNTSGSEEAFLIASHTADALTISTTFDLLSANRFPASTTVKIRKANTVGSILGAPTTPFTSSDRIFIWEDGAWVTLATFNGNWAYFSGPNLGNSATGAVIFPEEGIFVQRADLTAAELTLFGEVPSAPQASTVAGASSYFVSTRFPVGDTPAVNPTGMRLQDLNIHDIPGWSTNDRAYFWDGGQWITLAAFGNNWAYFSGPNVGNPANDLVVPANSALFLTRASVGTESASPLNVPLPYTVE
;
A
#
# COMPACT_ATOMS: atom_id res chain seq x y z
N MET A 1 -22.30 13.80 -8.14
CA MET A 1 -22.68 12.49 -7.56
C MET A 1 -21.69 11.50 -8.15
N PHE A 2 -20.64 11.16 -7.40
CA PHE A 2 -19.65 10.17 -7.84
C PHE A 2 -20.21 8.79 -7.49
N THR A 3 -20.52 7.97 -8.49
CA THR A 3 -20.88 6.57 -8.28
C THR A 3 -19.60 5.74 -8.38
N THR A 4 -18.66 5.91 -7.44
CA THR A 4 -17.57 4.94 -7.37
C THR A 4 -18.13 3.64 -6.78
N PRO A 5 -17.86 2.48 -7.39
CA PRO A 5 -18.31 1.20 -6.84
C PRO A 5 -17.70 0.97 -5.45
N GLU A 6 -18.59 0.89 -4.46
CA GLU A 6 -18.27 0.33 -3.15
C GLU A 6 -18.47 -1.18 -3.21
N GLY A 7 -17.54 -1.91 -2.61
CA GLY A 7 -17.56 -3.36 -2.57
C GLY A 7 -17.09 -3.90 -1.23
N TYR A 8 -17.02 -5.22 -1.18
CA TYR A 8 -16.35 -5.91 -0.10
C TYR A 8 -15.43 -6.99 -0.67
N THR A 9 -14.34 -7.27 0.03
CA THR A 9 -13.47 -8.41 -0.24
C THR A 9 -13.40 -9.30 0.99
N LYS A 10 -13.38 -10.61 0.75
CA LYS A 10 -13.19 -11.62 1.79
C LYS A 10 -11.77 -12.11 1.70
N VAL A 11 -11.03 -11.95 2.79
CA VAL A 11 -9.64 -12.38 2.89
C VAL A 11 -9.58 -13.62 3.77
N PRO A 12 -9.40 -14.81 3.18
CA PRO A 12 -9.26 -16.04 3.96
C PRO A 12 -7.88 -16.05 4.63
N ILE A 13 -7.86 -16.31 5.93
CA ILE A 13 -6.65 -16.50 6.72
C ILE A 13 -6.54 -17.99 7.03
N ALA A 14 -5.52 -18.63 6.46
CA ALA A 14 -5.29 -20.05 6.66
C ALA A 14 -5.08 -20.37 8.15
N ALA A 15 -5.59 -21.52 8.58
CA ALA A 15 -5.29 -22.06 9.91
C ALA A 15 -3.78 -22.31 10.07
N GLY A 16 -3.28 -22.19 11.29
CA GLY A 16 -2.02 -22.80 11.68
C GLY A 16 -2.07 -24.33 11.52
N THR A 17 -0.88 -24.95 11.55
CA THR A 17 -0.75 -26.40 11.48
C THR A 17 -0.10 -26.94 12.76
N SER A 18 -0.16 -28.25 12.97
CA SER A 18 0.60 -28.90 14.05
C SER A 18 2.12 -28.68 13.92
N GLY A 19 2.62 -28.38 12.72
CA GLY A 19 4.03 -28.08 12.45
C GLY A 19 4.42 -26.62 12.67
N GLY A 20 3.46 -25.72 12.91
CA GLY A 20 3.72 -24.29 13.12
C GLY A 20 2.68 -23.37 12.47
N PRO A 21 2.86 -22.05 12.63
CA PRO A 21 1.92 -21.07 12.13
C PRO A 21 1.97 -20.94 10.60
N THR A 22 0.89 -20.45 9.99
CA THR A 22 0.80 -20.17 8.55
C THR A 22 0.78 -18.68 8.29
N LEU A 23 1.28 -18.26 7.13
CA LEU A 23 1.38 -16.86 6.73
C LEU A 23 0.35 -16.54 5.64
N THR A 24 -0.43 -15.48 5.84
CA THR A 24 -1.40 -14.94 4.86
C THR A 24 -1.05 -13.49 4.58
N ALA A 25 -0.92 -13.12 3.31
CA ALA A 25 -0.77 -11.73 2.89
C ALA A 25 -2.15 -11.06 2.77
N ILE A 26 -2.21 -9.78 3.11
CA ILE A 26 -3.36 -8.91 2.94
C ILE A 26 -2.85 -7.65 2.24
N SER A 27 -3.35 -7.36 1.05
CA SER A 27 -3.16 -6.04 0.45
C SER A 27 -4.37 -5.18 0.81
N ALA A 28 -4.14 -4.00 1.40
CA ALA A 28 -5.20 -3.08 1.79
C ALA A 28 -5.75 -2.39 0.53
N THR A 29 -6.56 -3.11 -0.25
CA THR A 29 -7.01 -2.67 -1.58
C THR A 29 -8.20 -1.72 -1.54
N LEU A 30 -9.03 -1.81 -0.49
CA LEU A 30 -10.24 -1.00 -0.39
C LEU A 30 -9.95 0.30 0.34
N LEU A 31 -10.26 1.39 -0.33
CA LEU A 31 -10.16 2.74 0.21
C LEU A 31 -11.41 3.04 1.03
N ASN A 32 -11.29 3.80 2.11
CA ASN A 32 -12.50 4.35 2.76
C ASN A 32 -13.22 5.32 1.81
N GLY A 33 -14.49 5.57 2.08
CA GLY A 33 -15.33 6.48 1.30
C GLY A 33 -14.71 7.87 1.10
N LEU A 34 -15.03 8.49 -0.03
CA LEU A 34 -14.54 9.81 -0.40
C LEU A 34 -15.23 10.88 0.46
N GLU A 35 -14.46 11.61 1.27
CA GLU A 35 -15.01 12.67 2.11
C GLU A 35 -14.86 14.07 1.50
N HIS A 36 -13.82 14.29 0.71
CA HIS A 36 -13.59 15.55 0.00
C HIS A 36 -12.86 15.33 -1.32
N SER A 37 -13.20 16.12 -2.34
CA SER A 37 -12.47 16.16 -3.61
C SER A 37 -12.54 17.55 -4.22
N SER A 38 -11.39 18.13 -4.58
CA SER A 38 -11.32 19.43 -5.23
C SER A 38 -9.97 19.66 -5.93
N GLY A 39 -9.86 20.78 -6.63
CA GLY A 39 -8.55 21.31 -7.03
C GLY A 39 -7.71 21.68 -5.80
N ALA A 40 -6.39 21.54 -5.95
CA ALA A 40 -5.42 21.84 -4.91
C ALA A 40 -4.14 22.42 -5.53
N THR A 41 -3.41 23.20 -4.73
CA THR A 41 -2.11 23.77 -5.09
C THR A 41 -1.05 23.28 -4.10
N ILE A 42 -0.02 22.60 -4.59
CA ILE A 42 1.15 22.25 -3.79
C ILE A 42 1.99 23.51 -3.64
N VAL A 43 2.25 23.90 -2.40
CA VAL A 43 3.02 25.11 -2.07
C VAL A 43 4.51 24.79 -2.15
N ALA A 44 5.33 25.66 -2.73
CA ALA A 44 6.78 25.46 -2.81
C ALA A 44 7.48 25.76 -1.47
N ASN A 45 7.21 24.94 -0.45
CA ASN A 45 7.67 25.16 0.92
C ASN A 45 8.04 23.86 1.65
N PHE A 46 8.56 22.86 0.92
CA PHE A 46 8.98 21.61 1.52
C PHE A 46 9.87 21.84 2.75
N ALA A 47 9.47 21.27 3.87
CA ALA A 47 10.25 21.17 5.09
C ALA A 47 10.58 19.69 5.32
N ALA A 48 11.60 19.39 6.12
CA ALA A 48 12.27 18.09 6.20
C ALA A 48 11.41 16.82 6.02
N ASP A 49 10.20 16.79 6.56
CA ASP A 49 9.26 15.68 6.53
C ASP A 49 7.82 16.09 6.14
N GLN A 50 7.62 17.31 5.61
CA GLN A 50 6.30 17.90 5.42
C GLN A 50 6.18 18.80 4.17
N GLN A 51 4.99 18.79 3.58
CA GLN A 51 4.61 19.66 2.46
C GLN A 51 3.25 20.31 2.73
N ASN A 52 3.09 21.59 2.36
CA ASN A 52 1.77 22.22 2.39
C ASN A 52 1.04 22.11 1.06
N VAL A 53 -0.28 21.94 1.15
CA VAL A 53 -1.21 21.90 0.03
C VAL A 53 -2.40 22.79 0.33
N THR A 54 -2.59 23.84 -0.48
CA THR A 54 -3.78 24.69 -0.40
C THR A 54 -4.92 24.07 -1.21
N VAL A 55 -6.13 24.04 -0.66
CA VAL A 55 -7.28 23.34 -1.24
C VAL A 55 -8.34 24.35 -1.64
N SER A 56 -8.63 24.39 -2.95
CA SER A 56 -9.50 25.42 -3.54
C SER A 56 -10.94 25.30 -3.03
N GLY A 57 -11.44 26.39 -2.45
CA GLY A 57 -12.82 26.48 -1.96
C GLY A 57 -13.10 25.70 -0.67
N ALA A 58 -12.06 25.22 0.02
CA ALA A 58 -12.21 24.58 1.31
C ALA A 58 -12.52 25.59 2.42
N THR A 59 -13.40 25.19 3.34
CA THR A 59 -13.76 25.93 4.56
C THR A 59 -13.92 24.95 5.72
N TRP A 60 -12.83 24.29 6.08
CA TRP A 60 -12.81 23.21 7.07
C TRP A 60 -12.91 23.74 8.49
N THR A 61 -13.59 22.96 9.34
CA THR A 61 -13.66 23.22 10.77
C THR A 61 -12.43 22.67 11.48
N ALA A 62 -12.09 23.21 12.65
CA ALA A 62 -10.93 22.76 13.41
C ALA A 62 -10.96 21.23 13.64
N ASN A 63 -9.81 20.58 13.43
CA ASN A 63 -9.58 19.14 13.59
C ASN A 63 -10.38 18.21 12.67
N GLN A 64 -11.07 18.72 11.64
CA GLN A 64 -11.86 17.92 10.71
C GLN A 64 -11.06 16.72 10.14
N TRP A 65 -9.77 16.92 9.84
CA TRP A 65 -8.92 15.88 9.22
C TRP A 65 -7.89 15.25 10.16
N THR A 66 -7.92 15.59 11.45
CA THR A 66 -6.95 15.09 12.44
C THR A 66 -7.60 14.48 13.69
N ALA A 67 -8.92 14.56 13.84
CA ALA A 67 -9.64 13.88 14.92
C ALA A 67 -9.47 12.35 14.87
N VAL A 68 -9.32 11.83 13.66
CA VAL A 68 -8.82 10.48 13.34
C VAL A 68 -7.85 10.61 12.15
N PRO A 69 -7.03 9.60 11.84
CA PRO A 69 -6.12 9.70 10.71
C PRO A 69 -6.83 9.76 9.36
N TYR A 70 -6.42 10.70 8.51
CA TYR A 70 -6.88 10.87 7.13
C TYR A 70 -5.69 10.89 6.17
N LEU A 71 -5.91 10.37 4.97
CA LEU A 71 -4.95 10.43 3.87
C LEU A 71 -5.44 11.42 2.81
N ALA A 72 -4.52 12.25 2.32
CA ALA A 72 -4.66 13.07 1.14
C ALA A 72 -4.05 12.33 -0.06
N TYR A 73 -4.88 12.05 -1.06
CA TYR A 73 -4.46 11.47 -2.33
C TYR A 73 -4.25 12.59 -3.32
N LEU A 74 -3.02 12.77 -3.77
CA LEU A 74 -2.64 13.77 -4.76
C LEU A 74 -2.37 13.11 -6.11
N THR A 75 -2.80 13.74 -7.19
CA THR A 75 -2.54 13.25 -8.55
C THR A 75 -1.17 13.73 -9.03
N ASN A 76 -0.29 12.80 -9.34
CA ASN A 76 1.05 13.07 -9.86
C ASN A 76 1.04 13.42 -11.36
N THR A 77 2.20 13.76 -11.92
CA THR A 77 2.30 14.14 -13.35
C THR A 77 1.99 13.00 -14.33
N SER A 78 2.02 11.75 -13.87
CA SER A 78 1.62 10.56 -14.63
C SER A 78 0.11 10.26 -14.53
N GLY A 79 -0.66 11.12 -13.83
CA GLY A 79 -2.08 10.91 -13.59
C GLY A 79 -2.40 9.84 -12.53
N SER A 80 -1.39 9.39 -11.78
CA SER A 80 -1.56 8.40 -10.70
C SER A 80 -1.73 9.08 -9.35
N GLU A 81 -2.56 8.50 -8.48
CA GLU A 81 -2.80 8.98 -7.12
C GLU A 81 -1.78 8.38 -6.14
N GLU A 82 -1.22 9.22 -5.30
CA GLU A 82 -0.32 8.85 -4.20
C GLU A 82 -0.87 9.37 -2.87
N ALA A 83 -0.80 8.55 -1.84
CA ALA A 83 -1.40 8.82 -0.54
C ALA A 83 -0.38 9.45 0.42
N PHE A 84 -0.79 10.50 1.13
CA PHE A 84 0.02 11.17 2.14
C PHE A 84 -0.79 11.37 3.42
N LEU A 85 -0.18 11.13 4.57
CA LEU A 85 -0.85 11.34 5.86
C LEU A 85 -1.05 12.85 6.11
N ILE A 86 -2.28 13.25 6.43
CA ILE A 86 -2.58 14.61 6.86
C ILE A 86 -2.09 14.77 8.31
N ALA A 87 -1.02 15.54 8.51
CA ALA A 87 -0.44 15.80 9.82
C ALA A 87 -1.17 16.93 10.55
N SER A 88 -1.56 17.98 9.82
CA SER A 88 -2.38 19.08 10.34
C SER A 88 -3.11 19.80 9.21
N HIS A 89 -4.00 20.73 9.55
CA HIS A 89 -4.69 21.55 8.56
C HIS A 89 -5.16 22.89 9.15
N THR A 90 -5.37 23.88 8.28
CA THR A 90 -6.09 25.13 8.54
C THR A 90 -7.52 25.03 7.99
N ALA A 91 -8.20 26.16 7.78
CA ALA A 91 -9.50 26.18 7.12
C ALA A 91 -9.43 25.76 5.63
N ASP A 92 -8.28 25.93 4.98
CA ASP A 92 -8.13 25.80 3.53
C ASP A 92 -6.80 25.18 3.09
N ALA A 93 -5.93 24.78 4.01
CA ALA A 93 -4.65 24.15 3.69
C ALA A 93 -4.42 22.90 4.53
N LEU A 94 -3.77 21.92 3.92
CA LEU A 94 -3.25 20.72 4.56
C LEU A 94 -1.75 20.86 4.75
N THR A 95 -1.26 20.31 5.85
CA THR A 95 0.15 19.92 6.01
C THR A 95 0.18 18.40 5.96
N ILE A 96 0.84 17.86 4.93
CA ILE A 96 0.95 16.42 4.70
C ILE A 96 2.36 15.94 5.03
N SER A 97 2.46 14.70 5.51
CA SER A 97 3.74 14.05 5.80
C SER A 97 4.32 13.48 4.50
N THR A 98 5.57 13.80 4.20
CA THR A 98 6.30 13.31 3.03
C THR A 98 7.80 13.42 3.27
N THR A 99 8.58 12.48 2.77
CA THR A 99 10.04 12.47 2.90
C THR A 99 10.76 13.26 1.81
N PHE A 100 10.02 13.77 0.81
CA PHE A 100 10.58 14.52 -0.31
C PHE A 100 9.71 15.71 -0.74
N ASP A 101 10.35 16.68 -1.40
CA ASP A 101 9.69 17.81 -2.06
C ASP A 101 8.87 17.31 -3.25
N LEU A 102 7.54 17.43 -3.15
CA LEU A 102 6.60 16.94 -4.17
C LEU A 102 6.75 17.63 -5.52
N LEU A 103 7.27 18.87 -5.56
CA LEU A 103 7.50 19.61 -6.80
C LEU A 103 8.84 19.26 -7.45
N SER A 104 9.74 18.61 -6.71
CA SER A 104 11.04 18.20 -7.24
C SER A 104 10.91 17.07 -8.27
N ALA A 105 11.87 17.02 -9.19
CA ALA A 105 11.87 16.07 -10.32
C ALA A 105 10.59 16.08 -11.19
N ASN A 106 9.78 17.14 -11.10
CA ASN A 106 8.47 17.23 -11.76
C ASN A 106 7.55 16.05 -11.39
N ARG A 107 7.64 15.57 -10.13
CA ARG A 107 6.86 14.44 -9.62
C ARG A 107 5.37 14.80 -9.54
N PHE A 108 5.05 15.96 -8.99
CA PHE A 108 3.68 16.51 -9.00
C PHE A 108 3.63 17.87 -9.73
N PRO A 109 2.54 18.16 -10.46
CA PRO A 109 2.29 19.51 -10.93
C PRO A 109 1.92 20.42 -9.75
N ALA A 110 2.28 21.71 -9.83
CA ALA A 110 1.93 22.68 -8.78
C ALA A 110 0.42 22.81 -8.56
N SER A 111 -0.36 22.77 -9.65
CA SER A 111 -1.82 22.65 -9.59
C SER A 111 -2.22 21.20 -9.85
N THR A 112 -2.91 20.59 -8.89
CA THR A 112 -3.35 19.20 -8.95
C THR A 112 -4.77 19.06 -8.39
N THR A 113 -5.22 17.82 -8.18
CA THR A 113 -6.43 17.47 -7.44
C THR A 113 -6.05 16.78 -6.15
N VAL A 114 -6.85 17.02 -5.10
CA VAL A 114 -6.77 16.27 -3.85
C VAL A 114 -8.07 15.51 -3.62
N LYS A 115 -7.94 14.25 -3.20
CA LYS A 115 -9.04 13.48 -2.60
C LYS A 115 -8.68 13.18 -1.15
N ILE A 116 -9.61 13.39 -0.22
CA ILE A 116 -9.40 13.10 1.20
C ILE A 116 -10.27 11.92 1.60
N ARG A 117 -9.66 10.95 2.27
CA ARG A 117 -10.31 9.73 2.74
C ARG A 117 -9.79 9.37 4.12
N LYS A 118 -10.64 8.78 4.95
CA LYS A 118 -10.20 8.22 6.23
C LYS A 118 -9.11 7.16 5.98
N ALA A 119 -8.05 7.18 6.77
CA ALA A 119 -6.99 6.20 6.64
C ALA A 119 -7.46 4.82 7.12
N ASN A 120 -6.97 3.77 6.47
CA ASN A 120 -7.04 2.44 7.05
C ASN A 120 -6.08 2.37 8.23
N THR A 121 -6.48 1.66 9.27
CA THR A 121 -5.68 1.42 10.47
C THR A 121 -5.64 -0.07 10.76
N VAL A 122 -4.70 -0.51 11.59
CA VAL A 122 -4.64 -1.89 12.08
C VAL A 122 -6.01 -2.33 12.64
N GLY A 123 -6.65 -1.49 13.46
CA GLY A 123 -7.96 -1.77 14.03
C GLY A 123 -9.09 -1.81 13.02
N SER A 124 -9.07 -0.95 11.99
CA SER A 124 -10.13 -0.97 10.96
C SER A 124 -10.02 -2.16 10.01
N ILE A 125 -8.81 -2.67 9.76
CA ILE A 125 -8.58 -3.84 8.89
C ILE A 125 -8.82 -5.15 9.65
N LEU A 126 -8.22 -5.30 10.84
CA LEU A 126 -8.23 -6.57 11.58
C LEU A 126 -9.41 -6.69 12.54
N GLY A 127 -10.12 -5.59 12.81
CA GLY A 127 -11.20 -5.56 13.78
C GLY A 127 -10.70 -5.73 15.22
N ALA A 128 -11.55 -6.32 16.07
CA ALA A 128 -11.25 -6.52 17.47
C ALA A 128 -10.14 -7.58 17.67
N PRO A 129 -9.19 -7.35 18.60
CA PRO A 129 -8.02 -8.22 18.78
C PRO A 129 -8.33 -9.56 19.47
N THR A 130 -9.60 -9.86 19.78
CA THR A 130 -9.98 -11.11 20.47
C THR A 130 -10.77 -12.08 19.61
N THR A 131 -11.25 -11.63 18.44
CA THR A 131 -11.99 -12.46 17.49
C THR A 131 -11.78 -11.89 16.09
N PRO A 132 -11.26 -12.65 15.12
CA PRO A 132 -10.94 -14.09 15.15
C PRO A 132 -9.52 -14.42 15.63
N PHE A 133 -8.81 -13.45 16.22
CA PHE A 133 -7.40 -13.57 16.58
C PHE A 133 -7.16 -13.95 18.03
N THR A 134 -5.98 -14.52 18.30
CA THR A 134 -5.50 -14.91 19.63
C THR A 134 -4.17 -14.23 19.95
N SER A 135 -3.69 -14.37 21.18
CA SER A 135 -2.36 -13.87 21.60
C SER A 135 -1.20 -14.65 20.99
N SER A 136 -1.46 -15.77 20.33
CA SER A 136 -0.45 -16.54 19.60
C SER A 136 -0.28 -16.08 18.16
N ASP A 137 -1.24 -15.34 17.61
CA ASP A 137 -1.14 -14.79 16.26
C ASP A 137 -0.18 -13.60 16.23
N ARG A 138 0.48 -13.39 15.09
CA ARG A 138 1.37 -12.25 14.84
C ARG A 138 0.92 -11.53 13.59
N ILE A 139 1.02 -10.21 13.63
CA ILE A 139 0.75 -9.35 12.49
C ILE A 139 2.07 -8.67 12.14
N PHE A 140 2.46 -8.71 10.87
CA PHE A 140 3.63 -8.00 10.38
C PHE A 140 3.18 -6.88 9.46
N ILE A 141 3.61 -5.66 9.79
CA ILE A 141 3.41 -4.46 8.98
C ILE A 141 4.79 -3.91 8.62
N TRP A 142 4.86 -3.20 7.49
CA TRP A 142 6.06 -2.50 7.08
C TRP A 142 5.94 -1.05 7.53
N GLU A 143 6.85 -0.60 8.40
CA GLU A 143 6.93 0.80 8.84
C GLU A 143 8.39 1.26 8.72
N ASP A 144 8.62 2.43 8.11
CA ASP A 144 9.93 3.09 8.02
C ASP A 144 11.09 2.18 7.55
N GLY A 145 10.83 1.31 6.58
CA GLY A 145 11.84 0.43 6.00
C GLY A 145 12.15 -0.83 6.83
N ALA A 146 11.32 -1.17 7.81
CA ALA A 146 11.47 -2.36 8.63
C ALA A 146 10.16 -3.11 8.87
N TRP A 147 10.29 -4.41 9.12
CA TRP A 147 9.18 -5.22 9.62
C TRP A 147 8.92 -4.92 11.09
N VAL A 148 7.67 -4.54 11.38
CA VAL A 148 7.18 -4.36 12.74
C VAL A 148 6.21 -5.49 13.05
N THR A 149 6.42 -6.14 14.18
CA THR A 149 5.55 -7.21 14.67
C THR A 149 4.56 -6.65 15.67
N LEU A 150 3.28 -6.93 15.45
CA LEU A 150 2.18 -6.67 16.38
C LEU A 150 1.59 -7.98 16.89
N ALA A 151 0.96 -7.89 18.06
CA ALA A 151 0.18 -8.97 18.65
C ALA A 151 -0.98 -8.39 19.46
N THR A 152 -1.86 -9.27 19.92
CA THR A 152 -2.98 -8.90 20.78
C THR A 152 -2.50 -8.83 22.23
N PHE A 153 -2.71 -7.69 22.90
CA PHE A 153 -2.29 -7.46 24.29
C PHE A 153 -3.27 -6.53 24.99
N ASN A 154 -3.74 -6.91 26.20
CA ASN A 154 -4.70 -6.14 27.00
C ASN A 154 -5.93 -5.63 26.21
N GLY A 155 -6.48 -6.47 25.32
CA GLY A 155 -7.65 -6.11 24.52
C GLY A 155 -7.38 -5.09 23.40
N ASN A 156 -6.12 -4.82 23.06
CA ASN A 156 -5.70 -3.96 21.95
C ASN A 156 -4.77 -4.71 20.99
N TRP A 157 -4.62 -4.18 19.78
CA TRP A 157 -3.43 -4.45 18.97
C TRP A 157 -2.28 -3.67 19.57
N ALA A 158 -1.13 -4.31 19.77
CA ALA A 158 0.03 -3.67 20.38
C ALA A 158 1.31 -4.06 19.65
N TYR A 159 2.26 -3.13 19.64
CA TYR A 159 3.62 -3.41 19.18
C TYR A 159 4.24 -4.50 20.05
N PHE A 160 4.71 -5.58 19.42
CA PHE A 160 5.29 -6.76 20.07
C PHE A 160 6.82 -6.79 19.99
N SER A 161 7.41 -5.78 19.33
CA SER A 161 8.85 -5.62 19.17
C SER A 161 9.18 -4.15 18.90
N GLY A 162 10.47 -3.80 18.93
CA GLY A 162 10.95 -2.47 18.58
C GLY A 162 10.74 -1.41 19.68
N PRO A 163 10.96 -0.13 19.35
CA PRO A 163 10.98 0.97 20.33
C PRO A 163 9.60 1.26 20.95
N ASN A 164 8.52 0.88 20.27
CA ASN A 164 7.14 1.11 20.70
C ASN A 164 6.54 -0.08 21.48
N LEU A 165 7.34 -1.06 21.89
CA LEU A 165 6.89 -2.29 22.56
C LEU A 165 5.83 -2.02 23.65
N GLY A 166 4.68 -2.68 23.53
CA GLY A 166 3.57 -2.58 24.47
C GLY A 166 2.62 -1.39 24.25
N ASN A 167 3.00 -0.40 23.42
CA ASN A 167 2.10 0.68 23.02
C ASN A 167 0.98 0.14 22.12
N SER A 168 -0.18 0.80 22.17
CA SER A 168 -1.30 0.47 21.29
C SER A 168 -0.94 0.78 19.84
N ALA A 169 -1.16 -0.20 18.97
CA ALA A 169 -1.05 -0.11 17.52
C ALA A 169 -2.43 -0.07 16.84
N THR A 170 -3.53 -0.12 17.60
CA THR A 170 -4.90 -0.17 17.02
C THR A 170 -5.18 0.99 16.06
N GLY A 171 -4.67 2.18 16.35
CA GLY A 171 -4.79 3.37 15.50
C GLY A 171 -3.63 3.60 14.54
N ALA A 172 -2.65 2.69 14.46
CA ALA A 172 -1.54 2.81 13.53
C ALA A 172 -2.09 2.75 12.09
N VAL A 173 -1.67 3.70 11.27
CA VAL A 173 -2.10 3.84 9.88
C VAL A 173 -1.44 2.76 9.04
N ILE A 174 -2.21 2.17 8.13
CA ILE A 174 -1.71 1.27 7.10
C ILE A 174 -1.93 1.98 5.77
N PHE A 175 -0.83 2.37 5.11
CA PHE A 175 -0.94 3.04 3.82
C PHE A 175 -1.43 2.06 2.73
N PRO A 176 -2.09 2.53 1.67
CA PRO A 176 -2.54 1.67 0.56
C PRO A 176 -1.40 0.94 -0.17
N GLU A 177 -0.24 1.57 -0.31
CA GLU A 177 1.02 0.95 -0.77
C GLU A 177 1.47 -0.18 0.13
N GLU A 178 1.12 -0.11 1.41
CA GLU A 178 1.52 -1.08 2.40
C GLU A 178 0.51 -2.22 2.46
N GLY A 179 1.01 -3.37 2.90
CA GLY A 179 0.21 -4.55 3.12
C GLY A 179 0.63 -5.16 4.44
N ILE A 180 -0.12 -6.18 4.83
CA ILE A 180 0.01 -6.80 6.13
C ILE A 180 0.21 -8.28 5.91
N PHE A 181 1.08 -8.90 6.71
CA PHE A 181 1.04 -10.35 6.87
C PHE A 181 0.39 -10.72 8.18
N VAL A 182 -0.51 -11.70 8.11
CA VAL A 182 -1.04 -12.39 9.28
C VAL A 182 -0.32 -13.72 9.39
N GLN A 183 0.41 -13.92 10.48
CA GLN A 183 0.88 -15.23 10.88
C GLN A 183 -0.09 -15.80 11.91
N ARG A 184 -0.85 -16.81 11.48
CA ARG A 184 -1.86 -17.46 12.28
C ARG A 184 -1.32 -18.72 12.93
N ALA A 185 -1.37 -18.77 14.25
CA ALA A 185 -0.98 -19.93 15.04
C ALA A 185 -2.20 -20.80 15.45
N ASP A 186 -3.40 -20.21 15.48
CA ASP A 186 -4.63 -20.95 15.77
C ASP A 186 -4.93 -21.99 14.68
N LEU A 187 -5.27 -23.22 15.07
CA LEU A 187 -5.58 -24.33 14.15
C LEU A 187 -6.95 -24.20 13.45
N THR A 188 -7.70 -23.15 13.76
CA THR A 188 -8.96 -22.79 13.10
C THR A 188 -8.70 -21.68 12.11
N ALA A 189 -9.15 -21.80 10.87
CA ALA A 189 -9.06 -20.72 9.88
C ALA A 189 -9.88 -19.49 10.32
N ALA A 190 -9.57 -18.34 9.73
CA ALA A 190 -10.34 -17.11 9.91
C ALA A 190 -10.68 -16.48 8.55
N GLU A 191 -11.61 -15.54 8.56
CA GLU A 191 -11.95 -14.73 7.40
C GLU A 191 -12.11 -13.29 7.86
N LEU A 192 -11.49 -12.36 7.14
CA LEU A 192 -11.77 -10.93 7.27
C LEU A 192 -12.68 -10.50 6.14
N THR A 193 -13.67 -9.66 6.45
CA THR A 193 -14.46 -8.97 5.44
C THR A 193 -14.08 -7.50 5.47
N LEU A 194 -13.44 -7.03 4.40
CA LEU A 194 -13.05 -5.64 4.24
C LEU A 194 -14.07 -4.96 3.33
N PHE A 195 -14.46 -3.73 3.67
CA PHE A 195 -15.40 -2.92 2.90
C PHE A 195 -14.70 -1.65 2.43
N GLY A 196 -15.13 -1.14 1.29
CA GLY A 196 -14.67 0.17 0.81
C GLY A 196 -14.77 0.33 -0.69
N GLU A 197 -14.21 1.43 -1.15
CA GLU A 197 -14.15 1.85 -2.54
C GLU A 197 -12.96 1.22 -3.24
N VAL A 198 -13.18 0.73 -4.45
CA VAL A 198 -12.10 0.26 -5.33
C VAL A 198 -11.43 1.47 -5.99
N PRO A 199 -10.09 1.54 -6.11
CA PRO A 199 -9.42 2.66 -6.76
C PRO A 199 -9.97 2.93 -8.17
N SER A 200 -10.29 4.20 -8.46
CA SER A 200 -10.83 4.62 -9.76
C SER A 200 -9.82 5.40 -10.61
N ALA A 201 -8.56 5.41 -10.19
CA ALA A 201 -7.44 6.07 -10.86
C ALA A 201 -6.18 5.20 -10.71
N PRO A 202 -5.21 5.30 -11.64
CA PRO A 202 -3.89 4.72 -11.47
C PRO A 202 -3.28 5.09 -10.12
N GLN A 203 -2.43 4.23 -9.58
CA GLN A 203 -1.94 4.32 -8.21
C GLN A 203 -0.42 4.42 -8.19
N ALA A 204 0.14 5.30 -7.38
CA ALA A 204 1.58 5.50 -7.27
C ALA A 204 2.10 5.16 -5.86
N SER A 205 3.25 4.48 -5.81
CA SER A 205 4.07 4.30 -4.61
C SER A 205 5.46 4.91 -4.82
N THR A 206 6.17 5.18 -3.73
CA THR A 206 7.57 5.61 -3.80
C THR A 206 8.51 4.45 -3.50
N VAL A 207 9.32 4.07 -4.50
CA VAL A 207 10.31 2.98 -4.41
C VAL A 207 11.67 3.58 -4.76
N ALA A 208 12.24 4.32 -3.81
CA ALA A 208 13.47 5.09 -3.99
C ALA A 208 14.72 4.19 -4.10
N GLY A 209 15.92 4.75 -3.97
CA GLY A 209 17.19 4.06 -4.25
C GLY A 209 17.50 2.82 -3.40
N ALA A 210 18.77 2.61 -3.06
CA ALA A 210 19.23 1.33 -2.53
C ALA A 210 18.58 0.98 -1.17
N SER A 211 17.55 0.15 -1.17
CA SER A 211 16.78 -0.26 0.01
C SER A 211 15.78 -1.37 -0.33
N SER A 212 14.97 -1.71 0.66
CA SER A 212 13.85 -2.63 0.59
C SER A 212 12.53 -1.88 0.69
N TYR A 213 11.55 -2.29 -0.12
CA TYR A 213 10.23 -1.68 -0.18
C TYR A 213 9.16 -2.76 -0.19
N PHE A 214 8.17 -2.62 0.67
CA PHE A 214 6.95 -3.40 0.57
C PHE A 214 5.99 -2.69 -0.38
N VAL A 215 5.44 -3.42 -1.35
CA VAL A 215 4.45 -2.91 -2.30
C VAL A 215 3.28 -3.88 -2.35
N SER A 216 2.12 -3.41 -1.93
CA SER A 216 0.87 -4.14 -2.01
C SER A 216 0.27 -4.02 -3.42
N THR A 217 -0.36 -5.09 -3.92
CA THR A 217 -1.22 -4.97 -5.10
C THR A 217 -2.52 -4.30 -4.68
N ARG A 218 -2.67 -3.01 -5.00
CA ARG A 218 -3.81 -2.17 -4.59
C ARG A 218 -5.12 -2.50 -5.30
N PHE A 219 -5.07 -3.28 -6.36
CA PHE A 219 -6.24 -3.63 -7.16
C PHE A 219 -6.78 -5.00 -6.75
N PRO A 220 -8.08 -5.12 -6.42
CA PRO A 220 -8.70 -6.38 -6.01
C PRO A 220 -8.95 -7.33 -7.20
N VAL A 221 -8.64 -6.89 -8.42
CA VAL A 221 -8.82 -7.63 -9.69
C VAL A 221 -7.66 -7.27 -10.62
N GLY A 222 -7.36 -8.13 -11.60
CA GLY A 222 -6.52 -7.72 -12.70
C GLY A 222 -6.80 -8.46 -14.00
N ASP A 223 -6.66 -7.78 -15.12
CA ASP A 223 -7.04 -8.32 -16.42
C ASP A 223 -5.92 -9.19 -17.03
N THR A 224 -6.25 -10.43 -17.39
CA THR A 224 -5.44 -11.24 -18.33
C THR A 224 -6.34 -12.04 -19.28
N PRO A 225 -5.91 -12.34 -20.53
CA PRO A 225 -6.59 -11.86 -21.73
C PRO A 225 -7.58 -12.86 -22.33
N ALA A 226 -7.93 -13.93 -21.59
CA ALA A 226 -8.79 -14.97 -22.13
C ALA A 226 -10.23 -14.85 -21.65
N VAL A 227 -10.53 -14.87 -20.34
CA VAL A 227 -11.91 -14.67 -19.85
C VAL A 227 -11.98 -14.16 -18.39
N ASN A 228 -11.09 -14.54 -17.45
CA ASN A 228 -11.11 -14.03 -16.06
C ASN A 228 -9.89 -14.47 -15.21
N PRO A 229 -8.87 -13.63 -14.97
CA PRO A 229 -7.87 -13.90 -13.92
C PRO A 229 -8.04 -12.93 -12.75
N THR A 230 -7.82 -13.40 -11.52
CA THR A 230 -8.06 -12.63 -10.29
C THR A 230 -6.83 -11.80 -9.87
N GLY A 231 -6.10 -11.20 -10.83
CA GLY A 231 -4.83 -10.53 -10.57
C GLY A 231 -4.15 -9.91 -11.80
N MET A 232 -3.16 -9.05 -11.59
CA MET A 232 -2.42 -8.34 -12.65
C MET A 232 -1.18 -9.14 -13.09
N ARG A 233 -0.79 -9.08 -14.37
CA ARG A 233 0.53 -9.62 -14.75
C ARG A 233 1.63 -8.81 -14.13
N LEU A 234 2.72 -9.47 -13.76
CA LEU A 234 3.93 -8.86 -13.26
C LEU A 234 4.45 -7.75 -14.20
N GLN A 235 4.42 -7.99 -15.51
CA GLN A 235 4.84 -6.98 -16.48
C GLN A 235 3.97 -5.71 -16.46
N ASP A 236 2.67 -5.85 -16.16
CA ASP A 236 1.69 -4.77 -16.20
C ASP A 236 1.71 -3.94 -14.90
N LEU A 237 2.49 -4.37 -13.89
CA LEU A 237 2.76 -3.60 -12.68
C LEU A 237 3.80 -2.50 -12.89
N ASN A 238 4.48 -2.45 -14.05
CA ASN A 238 5.46 -1.43 -14.40
C ASN A 238 6.62 -1.25 -13.39
N ILE A 239 6.94 -2.30 -12.60
CA ILE A 239 8.04 -2.26 -11.63
C ILE A 239 9.38 -1.98 -12.33
N HIS A 240 9.57 -2.51 -13.53
CA HIS A 240 10.77 -2.30 -14.34
C HIS A 240 10.87 -0.90 -14.94
N ASP A 241 9.79 -0.13 -14.93
CA ASP A 241 9.75 1.26 -15.41
C ASP A 241 10.10 2.28 -14.30
N ILE A 242 10.30 1.83 -13.06
CA ILE A 242 10.78 2.69 -11.98
C ILE A 242 12.10 3.33 -12.46
N PRO A 243 12.23 4.67 -12.45
CA PRO A 243 13.45 5.32 -12.92
C PRO A 243 14.71 4.81 -12.21
N GLY A 244 15.69 4.41 -13.03
CA GLY A 244 16.93 3.81 -12.54
C GLY A 244 16.81 2.36 -12.10
N TRP A 245 15.73 1.65 -12.41
CA TRP A 245 15.66 0.19 -12.21
C TRP A 245 16.77 -0.51 -13.00
N SER A 246 17.46 -1.46 -12.38
CA SER A 246 18.58 -2.19 -13.00
C SER A 246 18.42 -3.70 -12.88
N THR A 247 19.28 -4.42 -13.61
CA THR A 247 19.36 -5.89 -13.55
C THR A 247 19.87 -6.43 -12.21
N ASN A 248 20.29 -5.57 -11.28
CA ASN A 248 20.63 -5.95 -9.90
C ASN A 248 19.46 -5.78 -8.92
N ASP A 249 18.39 -5.09 -9.34
CA ASP A 249 17.18 -4.96 -8.55
C ASP A 249 16.35 -6.24 -8.61
N ARG A 250 15.58 -6.53 -7.57
CA ARG A 250 14.78 -7.75 -7.45
C ARG A 250 13.37 -7.43 -7.02
N ALA A 251 12.43 -8.20 -7.54
CA ALA A 251 11.09 -8.32 -6.98
C ALA A 251 10.96 -9.71 -6.33
N TYR A 252 10.33 -9.76 -5.18
CA TYR A 252 10.01 -10.98 -4.47
C TYR A 252 8.50 -11.08 -4.34
N PHE A 253 7.98 -12.25 -4.70
CA PHE A 253 6.55 -12.56 -4.68
C PHE A 253 6.33 -13.74 -3.75
N TRP A 254 5.39 -13.61 -2.81
CA TRP A 254 4.96 -14.73 -1.97
C TRP A 254 3.89 -15.54 -2.71
N ASP A 255 4.18 -16.80 -3.04
CA ASP A 255 3.25 -17.67 -3.78
C ASP A 255 2.22 -18.40 -2.89
N GLY A 256 2.24 -18.14 -1.58
CA GLY A 256 1.46 -18.86 -0.57
C GLY A 256 2.25 -19.88 0.24
N GLY A 257 3.43 -20.30 -0.24
CA GLY A 257 4.31 -21.26 0.44
C GLY A 257 5.78 -20.86 0.51
N GLN A 258 6.27 -20.09 -0.46
CA GLN A 258 7.66 -19.62 -0.51
C GLN A 258 7.77 -18.26 -1.19
N TRP A 259 8.92 -17.62 -0.97
CA TRP A 259 9.32 -16.44 -1.73
C TRP A 259 9.93 -16.84 -3.08
N ILE A 260 9.34 -16.33 -4.15
CA ILE A 260 9.86 -16.40 -5.51
C ILE A 260 10.65 -15.13 -5.79
N THR A 261 11.91 -15.26 -6.20
CA THR A 261 12.73 -14.12 -6.63
C THR A 261 12.61 -13.94 -8.14
N LEU A 262 12.39 -12.69 -8.56
CA LEU A 262 12.18 -12.27 -9.93
C LEU A 262 13.19 -11.16 -10.26
N ALA A 263 13.68 -11.15 -11.50
CA ALA A 263 14.54 -10.10 -12.02
C ALA A 263 14.04 -9.63 -13.38
N ALA A 264 14.16 -8.32 -13.65
CA ALA A 264 13.86 -7.73 -14.94
C ALA A 264 15.15 -7.53 -15.76
N PHE A 265 15.07 -7.86 -17.04
CA PHE A 265 16.10 -7.68 -18.05
C PHE A 265 15.51 -6.87 -19.21
N GLY A 266 15.50 -5.53 -19.04
CA GLY A 266 14.64 -4.66 -19.85
C GLY A 266 13.18 -4.93 -19.51
N ASN A 267 12.33 -5.12 -20.53
CA ASN A 267 10.90 -5.37 -20.36
C ASN A 267 10.56 -6.85 -20.12
N ASN A 268 11.58 -7.72 -19.99
CA ASN A 268 11.38 -9.15 -19.77
C ASN A 268 11.68 -9.50 -18.31
N TRP A 269 10.77 -10.24 -17.70
CA TRP A 269 10.93 -10.80 -16.37
C TRP A 269 11.36 -12.26 -16.44
N ALA A 270 12.18 -12.68 -15.50
CA ALA A 270 12.56 -14.08 -15.34
C ALA A 270 12.58 -14.49 -13.87
N TYR A 271 12.31 -15.78 -13.64
CA TYR A 271 12.50 -16.40 -12.32
C TYR A 271 13.99 -16.52 -12.01
N PHE A 272 14.42 -15.91 -10.91
CA PHE A 272 15.81 -15.92 -10.44
C PHE A 272 16.02 -16.90 -9.27
N SER A 273 14.95 -17.27 -8.56
CA SER A 273 14.92 -18.36 -7.58
C SER A 273 13.60 -19.15 -7.67
N GLY A 274 13.53 -20.31 -7.00
CA GLY A 274 12.33 -21.14 -6.94
C GLY A 274 12.29 -22.24 -8.00
N PRO A 275 11.12 -22.89 -8.21
CA PRO A 275 11.02 -24.08 -9.06
C PRO A 275 11.16 -23.79 -10.56
N ASN A 276 10.99 -22.53 -10.98
CA ASN A 276 10.94 -22.12 -12.39
C ASN A 276 12.17 -21.33 -12.85
N VAL A 277 13.29 -21.36 -12.11
CA VAL A 277 14.51 -20.58 -12.39
C VAL A 277 14.91 -20.62 -13.87
N GLY A 278 15.17 -19.45 -14.43
CA GLY A 278 15.58 -19.26 -15.84
C GLY A 278 14.42 -19.14 -16.83
N ASN A 279 13.19 -19.47 -16.43
CA ASN A 279 12.03 -19.31 -17.30
C ASN A 279 11.53 -17.85 -17.33
N PRO A 280 10.87 -17.43 -18.41
CA PRO A 280 10.17 -16.14 -18.46
C PRO A 280 9.07 -16.05 -17.40
N ALA A 281 8.88 -14.85 -16.83
CA ALA A 281 7.91 -14.56 -15.79
C ALA A 281 7.01 -13.35 -16.12
N ASN A 282 7.05 -12.84 -17.36
CA ASN A 282 6.20 -11.74 -17.82
C ASN A 282 4.71 -11.96 -17.53
N ASP A 283 4.23 -13.16 -17.87
CA ASP A 283 2.84 -13.57 -17.69
C ASP A 283 2.54 -14.13 -16.29
N LEU A 284 3.47 -14.00 -15.33
CA LEU A 284 3.17 -14.34 -13.93
C LEU A 284 2.03 -13.45 -13.45
N VAL A 285 0.88 -14.06 -13.14
CA VAL A 285 -0.24 -13.37 -12.51
C VAL A 285 0.10 -13.15 -11.04
N VAL A 286 0.00 -11.89 -10.60
CA VAL A 286 0.09 -11.46 -9.21
C VAL A 286 -1.35 -11.27 -8.71
N PRO A 287 -1.90 -12.21 -7.90
CA PRO A 287 -3.27 -12.14 -7.41
C PRO A 287 -3.56 -10.91 -6.55
N ALA A 288 -4.83 -10.58 -6.38
CA ALA A 288 -5.26 -9.71 -5.29
C ALA A 288 -4.80 -10.25 -3.92
N ASN A 289 -4.56 -9.37 -2.95
CA ASN A 289 -3.98 -9.72 -1.64
C ASN A 289 -2.55 -10.28 -1.69
N SER A 290 -1.83 -10.10 -2.80
CA SER A 290 -0.42 -10.46 -2.87
C SER A 290 0.46 -9.40 -2.22
N ALA A 291 1.55 -9.89 -1.65
CA ALA A 291 2.66 -9.07 -1.19
C ALA A 291 3.78 -9.11 -2.22
N LEU A 292 4.20 -7.93 -2.69
CA LEU A 292 5.44 -7.79 -3.41
C LEU A 292 6.44 -7.08 -2.52
N PHE A 293 7.67 -7.57 -2.56
CA PHE A 293 8.79 -6.93 -1.90
C PHE A 293 9.82 -6.59 -2.96
N LEU A 294 10.26 -5.35 -3.00
CA LEU A 294 11.23 -4.87 -3.97
C LEU A 294 12.52 -4.58 -3.23
N THR A 295 13.64 -5.08 -3.75
CA THR A 295 14.96 -4.63 -3.30
C THR A 295 15.64 -3.92 -4.44
N ARG A 296 16.03 -2.68 -4.18
CA ARG A 296 16.83 -1.91 -5.10
C ARG A 296 18.29 -1.93 -4.65
N ALA A 297 19.17 -2.32 -5.56
CA ALA A 297 20.60 -2.05 -5.50
C ALA A 297 20.94 -0.73 -6.21
N SER A 298 20.05 -0.27 -7.09
CA SER A 298 20.21 0.95 -7.86
C SER A 298 20.02 2.21 -7.01
N VAL A 299 20.74 3.27 -7.36
CA VAL A 299 20.55 4.59 -6.75
C VAL A 299 19.32 5.28 -7.33
N GLY A 300 18.63 6.04 -6.48
CA GLY A 300 17.43 6.80 -6.85
C GLY A 300 17.01 7.70 -5.70
N THR A 301 16.32 8.79 -6.01
CA THR A 301 15.68 9.66 -5.00
C THR A 301 14.19 9.35 -4.95
N GLU A 302 13.56 9.64 -3.82
CA GLU A 302 12.11 9.45 -3.62
C GLU A 302 11.30 10.26 -4.64
N SER A 303 11.68 11.51 -4.86
CA SER A 303 11.04 12.37 -5.85
C SER A 303 11.11 11.84 -7.28
N ALA A 304 12.18 11.14 -7.64
CA ALA A 304 12.41 10.66 -9.00
C ALA A 304 12.01 9.19 -9.22
N SER A 305 11.56 8.46 -8.20
CA SER A 305 11.31 7.01 -8.31
C SER A 305 9.85 6.60 -8.04
N PRO A 306 8.87 7.07 -8.84
CA PRO A 306 7.51 6.55 -8.80
C PRO A 306 7.47 5.12 -9.29
N LEU A 307 6.75 4.27 -8.56
CA LEU A 307 6.11 3.10 -9.12
C LEU A 307 4.67 3.46 -9.45
N ASN A 308 4.39 3.74 -10.73
CA ASN A 308 3.04 4.00 -11.21
C ASN A 308 2.41 2.70 -11.71
N VAL A 309 1.36 2.24 -11.04
CA VAL A 309 0.61 1.06 -11.43
C VAL A 309 -0.70 1.50 -12.10
N PRO A 310 -0.92 1.14 -13.38
CA PRO A 310 -2.13 1.51 -14.11
C PRO A 310 -3.37 0.82 -13.50
N LEU A 311 -4.55 1.37 -13.80
CA LEU A 311 -5.79 0.66 -13.53
C LEU A 311 -5.84 -0.62 -14.38
N PRO A 312 -6.14 -1.77 -13.79
CA PRO A 312 -6.26 -3.00 -14.54
C PRO A 312 -7.68 -3.26 -15.08
N TYR A 313 -8.54 -2.23 -15.10
CA TYR A 313 -9.91 -2.27 -15.62
C TYR A 313 -10.31 -0.88 -16.13
N THR A 314 -11.35 -0.83 -16.95
CA THR A 314 -11.98 0.42 -17.37
C THR A 314 -12.96 0.93 -16.33
N VAL A 315 -12.92 2.23 -16.04
CA VAL A 315 -13.93 2.92 -15.21
C VAL A 315 -14.92 3.58 -16.17
N GLU A 316 -16.20 3.17 -16.09
CA GLU A 316 -17.31 3.80 -16.83
C GLU A 316 -17.83 5.07 -16.13
#